data_AF-A0A507C5D2-F1
#
_entry.id   AF-A0A507C5D2-F1
#
_cell.length_a   1.000
_cell.length_b   1.000
_cell.length_c   1.000
_cell.angle_alpha   90.00
_cell.angle_beta   90.00
_cell.angle_gamma   90.00
#
_symmetry.space_group_name_H-M   'P 1'
#
loop_
_entity.id
_entity.type
_entity.pdbx_description
1 polymer ?
#
loop_
_entity_poly.entity_id
_entity_poly.type
_entity_poly.pdbx_seq_one_letter_code
_entity_poly.pdbx_strand_id
1 'polypeptide(L)'
;MANGFDYLEFATCARYGDLEEMKENIRASFEETNAATLRSIFTYKVPPSNSTALHMASANNHIDIVKYLLEHLTNGDVNLQNDDGATALHWASLNGHKQVVSLLLKAGADATIKNNAGRSSLTMSEQQGHLEVSQLLLDSFEPDADSIQETDEDVSVDDVESGVKDMKVSSDDTIADSTSEDVGR
;
A
#
# COMPACT_ATOMS: atom_id res chain seq x y z
N MET A 1 -22.66 12.80 -25.06
CA MET A 1 -22.99 12.58 -23.64
C MET A 1 -23.89 11.36 -23.57
N ALA A 2 -23.37 10.22 -23.12
CA ALA A 2 -24.18 9.03 -22.90
C ALA A 2 -24.92 9.23 -21.56
N ASN A 3 -26.25 9.17 -21.59
CA ASN A 3 -27.15 9.15 -20.42
C ASN A 3 -27.43 10.45 -19.65
N GLY A 4 -26.94 11.62 -20.11
CA GLY A 4 -27.33 12.91 -19.52
C GLY A 4 -26.79 13.21 -18.11
N PHE A 5 -26.01 12.30 -17.52
CA PHE A 5 -25.31 12.53 -16.26
C PHE A 5 -24.12 13.49 -16.47
N ASP A 6 -24.04 14.53 -15.64
CA ASP A 6 -22.93 15.47 -15.67
C ASP A 6 -21.76 14.97 -14.83
N TYR A 7 -20.86 14.25 -15.48
CA TYR A 7 -19.64 13.74 -14.86
C TYR A 7 -18.69 14.84 -14.40
N LEU A 8 -18.75 16.02 -15.03
CA LEU A 8 -17.90 17.14 -14.66
C LEU A 8 -18.40 17.77 -13.37
N GLU A 9 -19.72 18.02 -13.26
CA GLU A 9 -20.37 18.49 -12.03
C GLU A 9 -20.09 17.51 -10.88
N PHE A 10 -20.33 16.22 -11.09
CA PHE A 10 -20.06 15.17 -10.10
C PHE A 10 -18.61 15.18 -9.59
N ALA A 11 -17.63 15.27 -10.50
CA ALA A 11 -16.23 15.33 -10.12
C ALA A 11 -15.84 16.67 -9.48
N THR A 12 -16.55 17.75 -9.80
CA THR A 12 -16.40 19.06 -9.18
C THR A 12 -16.83 19.02 -7.71
N CYS A 13 -17.96 18.37 -7.41
CA CYS A 13 -18.37 18.10 -6.02
C CYS A 13 -17.29 17.32 -5.26
N ALA A 14 -16.71 16.28 -5.89
CA ALA A 14 -15.61 15.50 -5.30
C ALA A 14 -14.33 16.32 -5.05
N ARG A 15 -14.06 17.34 -5.88
CA ARG A 15 -12.91 18.24 -5.71
C ARG A 15 -13.11 19.25 -4.60
N TYR A 16 -14.33 19.79 -4.47
CA TYR A 16 -14.64 20.88 -3.54
C TYR A 16 -15.27 20.43 -2.23
N GLY A 17 -15.63 19.15 -2.09
CA GLY A 17 -16.07 18.58 -0.83
C GLY A 17 -17.59 18.65 -0.62
N ASP A 18 -18.38 18.72 -1.68
CA ASP A 18 -19.84 18.74 -1.57
C ASP A 18 -20.44 17.34 -1.76
N LEU A 19 -20.43 16.54 -0.69
CA LEU A 19 -20.95 15.18 -0.72
C LEU A 19 -22.46 15.12 -0.98
N GLU A 20 -23.22 16.13 -0.52
CA GLU A 20 -24.68 16.10 -0.65
C GLU A 20 -25.10 16.44 -2.08
N GLU A 21 -24.49 17.46 -2.70
CA GLU A 21 -24.68 17.74 -4.12
C GLU A 21 -24.19 16.57 -4.99
N MET A 22 -23.07 15.95 -4.62
CA MET A 22 -22.56 14.76 -5.31
C MET A 22 -23.60 13.61 -5.31
N LYS A 23 -24.25 13.34 -4.18
CA LYS A 23 -25.32 12.34 -4.08
C LYS A 23 -26.57 12.77 -4.84
N GLU A 24 -26.92 14.05 -4.78
CA GLU A 24 -28.09 14.59 -5.46
C GLU A 24 -27.94 14.51 -6.98
N ASN A 25 -26.75 14.80 -7.52
CA ASN A 25 -26.45 14.63 -8.95
C ASN A 25 -26.74 13.20 -9.43
N ILE A 26 -26.44 12.20 -8.60
CA ILE A 26 -26.77 10.80 -8.90
C ILE A 26 -28.29 10.57 -8.79
N ARG A 27 -28.92 10.95 -7.67
CA ARG A 27 -30.36 10.73 -7.46
C ARG A 27 -31.24 11.41 -8.50
N ALA A 28 -30.87 12.61 -8.95
CA ALA A 28 -31.58 13.36 -9.97
C ALA A 28 -31.46 12.74 -11.37
N SER A 29 -30.39 11.97 -11.61
CA SER A 29 -30.11 11.39 -12.93
C SER A 29 -30.57 9.93 -13.09
N PHE A 30 -30.84 9.24 -11.98
CA PHE A 30 -31.17 7.81 -11.99
C PHE A 30 -32.35 7.51 -11.06
N GLU A 31 -33.46 6.99 -11.61
CA GLU A 31 -34.64 6.56 -10.85
C GLU A 31 -34.29 5.44 -9.84
N GLU A 32 -33.40 4.52 -10.24
CA GLU A 32 -32.81 3.49 -9.38
C GLU A 32 -31.31 3.38 -9.65
N THR A 33 -30.51 3.37 -8.57
CA THR A 33 -29.07 3.14 -8.64
C THR A 33 -28.74 1.72 -8.22
N ASN A 34 -28.03 0.99 -9.08
CA ASN A 34 -27.42 -0.29 -8.72
C ASN A 34 -25.89 -0.16 -8.62
N ALA A 35 -25.24 -1.19 -8.07
CA ALA A 35 -23.79 -1.19 -7.87
C ALA A 35 -22.98 -1.00 -9.16
N ALA A 36 -23.46 -1.52 -10.30
CA ALA A 36 -22.77 -1.38 -11.58
C ALA A 36 -22.82 0.07 -12.09
N THR A 37 -23.96 0.74 -11.96
CA THR A 37 -24.12 2.16 -12.29
C THR A 37 -23.20 3.03 -11.42
N LEU A 38 -23.23 2.85 -10.10
CA LEU A 38 -22.37 3.61 -9.18
C LEU A 38 -20.89 3.38 -9.48
N ARG A 39 -20.48 2.13 -9.68
CA ARG A 39 -19.10 1.81 -10.05
C ARG A 39 -18.70 2.50 -11.37
N SER A 40 -19.57 2.49 -12.38
CA SER A 40 -19.29 3.18 -13.65
C SER A 40 -19.14 4.70 -13.49
N ILE A 41 -19.92 5.32 -12.60
CA ILE A 41 -19.82 6.74 -12.29
C ILE A 41 -18.49 7.02 -11.57
N PHE A 42 -18.18 6.23 -10.54
CA PHE A 42 -17.06 6.51 -9.64
C PHE A 42 -15.70 6.22 -10.28
N THR A 43 -15.68 5.30 -11.24
CA THR A 43 -14.50 4.97 -12.05
C THR A 43 -14.37 5.82 -13.32
N TYR A 44 -15.33 6.71 -13.59
CA TYR A 44 -15.25 7.60 -14.75
C TYR A 44 -14.02 8.52 -14.65
N LYS A 45 -13.23 8.53 -15.73
CA LYS A 45 -12.03 9.35 -15.87
C LYS A 45 -12.39 10.65 -16.56
N VAL A 46 -12.28 11.76 -15.84
CA VAL A 46 -12.64 13.09 -16.35
C VAL A 46 -11.45 13.68 -17.13
N PRO A 47 -11.61 13.99 -18.43
CA PRO A 47 -10.57 14.69 -19.21
C PRO A 47 -10.30 16.11 -18.69
N PRO A 48 -9.10 16.69 -18.93
CA PRO A 48 -8.03 16.15 -19.75
C PRO A 48 -7.01 15.28 -19.01
N SER A 49 -7.04 15.22 -17.67
CA SER A 49 -6.04 14.45 -16.89
C SER A 49 -6.46 13.01 -16.60
N ASN A 50 -7.66 12.61 -17.04
CA ASN A 50 -8.27 11.31 -16.77
C ASN A 50 -8.30 10.94 -15.27
N SER A 51 -8.48 11.96 -14.41
CA SER A 51 -8.63 11.77 -12.97
C SER A 51 -10.06 11.34 -12.63
N THR A 52 -10.20 10.38 -11.70
CA THR A 52 -11.50 9.99 -11.16
C THR A 52 -11.90 10.87 -9.98
N ALA A 53 -13.16 10.78 -9.53
CA ALA A 53 -13.61 11.46 -8.32
C ALA A 53 -12.77 11.12 -7.08
N LEU A 54 -12.30 9.87 -6.97
CA LEU A 54 -11.44 9.44 -5.86
C LEU A 54 -10.10 10.18 -5.87
N HIS A 55 -9.49 10.42 -7.04
CA HIS A 55 -8.27 11.22 -7.13
C HIS A 55 -8.49 12.65 -6.60
N MET A 56 -9.59 13.28 -7.00
CA MET A 56 -9.89 14.67 -6.63
C MET A 56 -10.19 14.80 -5.13
N ALA A 57 -11.03 13.91 -4.59
CA ALA A 57 -11.34 13.90 -3.17
C ALA A 57 -10.11 13.59 -2.31
N SER A 58 -9.29 12.64 -2.74
CA SER A 58 -8.05 12.26 -2.03
C SER A 58 -7.00 13.36 -2.05
N ALA A 59 -6.85 14.12 -3.14
CA ALA A 59 -5.93 15.24 -3.22
C ALA A 59 -6.32 16.40 -2.29
N ASN A 60 -7.62 16.58 -2.02
CA ASN A 60 -8.17 17.72 -1.27
C ASN A 60 -8.64 17.37 0.15
N ASN A 61 -8.36 16.17 0.64
CA ASN A 61 -8.70 15.70 1.99
C ASN A 61 -10.20 15.63 2.30
N HIS A 62 -11.05 15.36 1.29
CA HIS A 62 -12.50 15.20 1.48
C HIS A 62 -12.84 13.78 1.95
N ILE A 63 -12.62 13.54 3.25
CA ILE A 63 -12.67 12.20 3.88
C ILE A 63 -14.03 11.52 3.72
N ASP A 64 -15.12 12.27 3.85
CA ASP A 64 -16.49 11.78 3.71
C ASP A 64 -16.79 11.32 2.27
N ILE A 65 -16.34 12.08 1.27
CA ILE A 65 -16.41 11.68 -0.14
C ILE A 65 -15.53 10.46 -0.41
N VAL A 66 -14.31 10.42 0.12
CA VAL A 66 -13.42 9.25 -0.02
C VAL A 66 -14.10 7.99 0.52
N LYS A 67 -14.68 8.05 1.73
CA LYS A 67 -15.42 6.91 2.30
C LYS A 67 -16.59 6.49 1.42
N TYR A 68 -17.42 7.45 1.02
CA TYR A 68 -18.59 7.20 0.19
C TYR A 68 -18.22 6.54 -1.15
N LEU A 69 -17.14 6.99 -1.79
CA LEU A 69 -16.63 6.36 -3.01
C LEU A 69 -16.16 4.92 -2.74
N LEU A 70 -15.35 4.71 -1.70
CA LEU A 70 -14.76 3.41 -1.37
C LEU A 70 -15.80 2.33 -1.01
N GLU A 71 -16.97 2.71 -0.48
CA GLU A 71 -18.10 1.79 -0.20
C GLU A 71 -18.61 1.06 -1.45
N HIS A 72 -18.34 1.61 -2.64
CA HIS A 72 -18.85 1.11 -3.92
C HIS A 72 -17.75 0.69 -4.90
N LEU A 73 -16.48 0.76 -4.50
CA LEU A 73 -15.32 0.43 -5.34
C LEU A 73 -14.69 -0.90 -4.91
N THR A 74 -14.14 -1.63 -5.88
CA THR A 74 -13.33 -2.83 -5.63
C THR A 74 -11.85 -2.46 -5.47
N ASN A 75 -11.03 -3.36 -4.92
CA ASN A 75 -9.58 -3.13 -4.77
C ASN A 75 -8.89 -2.75 -6.11
N GLY A 76 -9.35 -3.32 -7.23
CA GLY A 76 -8.84 -2.95 -8.56
C GLY A 76 -9.19 -1.51 -8.97
N ASP A 77 -10.36 -1.01 -8.55
CA ASP A 77 -10.81 0.33 -8.88
C ASP A 77 -10.09 1.42 -8.07
N VAL A 78 -9.72 1.12 -6.82
CA VAL A 78 -8.96 2.03 -5.94
C VAL A 78 -7.59 2.37 -6.55
N ASN A 79 -7.05 1.46 -7.36
CA ASN A 79 -5.73 1.55 -7.99
C ASN A 79 -5.75 2.12 -9.41
N LEU A 80 -6.88 2.68 -9.87
CA LEU A 80 -6.94 3.35 -11.16
C LEU A 80 -5.91 4.48 -11.25
N GLN A 81 -5.15 4.50 -12.34
CA GLN A 81 -4.18 5.55 -12.63
C GLN A 81 -4.75 6.61 -13.57
N ASN A 82 -4.46 7.88 -13.29
CA ASN A 82 -4.72 9.00 -14.20
C ASN A 82 -3.66 9.08 -15.32
N ASP A 83 -3.66 10.12 -16.15
CA ASP A 83 -2.70 10.25 -17.27
C ASP A 83 -1.24 10.44 -16.83
N ASP A 84 -1.01 10.87 -15.59
CA ASP A 84 0.34 10.94 -14.99
C ASP A 84 0.80 9.58 -14.43
N GLY A 85 -0.01 8.53 -14.55
CA GLY A 85 0.22 7.25 -13.89
C GLY A 85 -0.02 7.32 -12.38
N ALA A 86 -0.55 8.42 -11.84
CA ALA A 86 -0.78 8.58 -10.41
C ALA A 86 -2.11 7.94 -10.00
N THR A 87 -2.13 7.27 -8.85
CA THR A 87 -3.35 6.78 -8.18
C THR A 87 -3.85 7.81 -7.15
N ALA A 88 -5.03 7.58 -6.57
CA ALA A 88 -5.52 8.40 -5.46
C ALA A 88 -4.56 8.42 -4.25
N LEU A 89 -3.88 7.30 -3.99
CA LEU A 89 -2.90 7.19 -2.90
C LEU A 89 -1.70 8.12 -3.12
N HIS A 90 -1.21 8.24 -4.35
CA HIS A 90 -0.12 9.18 -4.69
C HIS A 90 -0.50 10.62 -4.31
N TRP A 91 -1.70 11.06 -4.65
CA TRP A 91 -2.17 12.42 -4.36
C TRP A 91 -2.41 12.66 -2.87
N ALA A 92 -2.99 11.69 -2.16
CA ALA A 92 -3.14 11.78 -0.70
C ALA A 92 -1.77 11.85 0.00
N SER A 93 -0.80 11.05 -0.47
CA SER A 93 0.54 11.01 0.10
C SER A 93 1.37 12.25 -0.20
N LEU A 94 1.29 12.76 -1.43
CA LEU A 94 1.94 14.01 -1.80
C LEU A 94 1.48 15.20 -0.95
N ASN A 95 0.20 15.24 -0.56
CA ASN A 95 -0.36 16.34 0.21
C ASN A 95 -0.38 16.09 1.72
N GLY A 96 0.10 14.94 2.19
CA GLY A 96 0.21 14.66 3.62
C GLY A 96 -1.10 14.25 4.30
N HIS A 97 -2.11 13.83 3.53
CA HIS A 97 -3.46 13.53 4.04
C HIS A 97 -3.53 12.15 4.69
N LYS A 98 -2.90 12.00 5.86
CA LYS A 98 -2.75 10.73 6.60
C LYS A 98 -4.03 9.93 6.74
N GLN A 99 -5.15 10.58 7.06
CA GLN A 99 -6.42 9.88 7.23
C GLN A 99 -6.95 9.29 5.92
N VAL A 100 -6.81 10.02 4.81
CA VAL A 100 -7.15 9.52 3.47
C VAL A 100 -6.23 8.36 3.09
N VAL A 101 -4.92 8.49 3.32
CA VAL A 101 -3.95 7.40 3.08
C VAL A 101 -4.36 6.13 3.82
N SER A 102 -4.72 6.24 5.11
CA SER A 102 -5.17 5.08 5.89
C SER A 102 -6.45 4.44 5.32
N LEU A 103 -7.42 5.24 4.87
CA LEU A 103 -8.64 4.73 4.26
C LEU A 103 -8.37 4.00 2.95
N LEU A 104 -7.51 4.57 2.09
CA LEU A 104 -7.14 3.97 0.81
C LEU A 104 -6.41 2.64 1.01
N LEU A 105 -5.44 2.57 1.93
CA LEU A 105 -4.71 1.33 2.24
C LEU A 105 -5.65 0.23 2.76
N LYS A 106 -6.58 0.58 3.67
CA LYS A 106 -7.61 -0.35 4.16
C LYS A 106 -8.54 -0.85 3.05
N ALA A 107 -8.74 -0.07 2.00
CA ALA A 107 -9.52 -0.45 0.82
C ALA A 107 -8.69 -1.18 -0.25
N GLY A 108 -7.45 -1.60 0.07
CA GLY A 108 -6.60 -2.37 -0.84
C GLY A 108 -5.84 -1.53 -1.87
N ALA A 109 -5.59 -0.25 -1.58
CA ALA A 109 -4.67 0.54 -2.41
C ALA A 109 -3.25 -0.05 -2.36
N ASP A 110 -2.64 -0.21 -3.52
CA ASP A 110 -1.29 -0.72 -3.69
C ASP A 110 -0.26 0.42 -3.62
N ALA A 111 0.47 0.47 -2.52
CA ALA A 111 1.51 1.47 -2.28
C ALA A 111 2.78 1.28 -3.14
N THR A 112 2.91 0.14 -3.82
CA THR A 112 4.07 -0.17 -4.70
C THR A 112 3.95 0.44 -6.10
N ILE A 113 2.72 0.81 -6.52
CA ILE A 113 2.48 1.42 -7.85
C ILE A 113 3.34 2.67 -8.00
N LYS A 114 3.98 2.80 -9.17
CA LYS A 114 4.77 3.97 -9.55
C LYS A 114 4.03 4.78 -10.63
N ASN A 115 4.04 6.09 -10.48
CA ASN A 115 3.58 7.00 -11.53
C ASN A 115 4.58 7.08 -12.71
N ASN A 116 4.24 7.85 -13.75
CA ASN A 116 5.06 7.97 -14.97
C ASN A 116 6.45 8.57 -14.72
N ALA A 117 6.63 9.26 -13.59
CA ALA A 117 7.94 9.77 -13.14
C ALA A 117 8.72 8.74 -12.29
N GLY A 118 8.24 7.50 -12.18
CA GLY A 118 8.87 6.42 -11.41
C GLY A 118 8.74 6.56 -9.90
N ARG A 119 7.87 7.45 -9.40
CA ARG A 119 7.69 7.72 -7.96
C ARG A 119 6.51 6.91 -7.42
N SER A 120 6.69 6.27 -6.27
CA SER A 120 5.61 5.68 -5.49
C SER A 120 4.98 6.71 -4.54
N SER A 121 3.87 6.34 -3.91
CA SER A 121 3.22 7.13 -2.85
C SER A 121 4.19 7.48 -1.71
N LEU A 122 5.06 6.54 -1.31
CA LEU A 122 6.08 6.76 -0.27
C LEU A 122 7.10 7.81 -0.70
N THR A 123 7.65 7.68 -1.92
CA THR A 123 8.61 8.67 -2.44
C THR A 123 7.98 10.06 -2.52
N MET A 124 6.68 10.17 -2.84
CA MET A 124 5.99 11.46 -2.89
C MET A 124 5.78 12.07 -1.50
N SER A 125 5.44 11.28 -0.46
CA SER A 125 5.32 11.81 0.91
C SER A 125 6.68 12.21 1.49
N GLU A 126 7.74 11.45 1.20
CA GLU A 126 9.11 11.79 1.61
C GLU A 126 9.61 13.10 0.98
N GLN A 127 9.36 13.29 -0.33
CA GLN A 127 9.73 14.51 -1.05
C GLN A 127 9.11 15.77 -0.45
N GLN A 128 7.93 15.66 0.16
CA GLN A 128 7.21 16.76 0.80
C GLN A 128 7.42 16.81 2.32
N GLY A 129 8.20 15.89 2.89
CA GLY A 129 8.49 15.84 4.32
C GLY A 129 7.32 15.37 5.19
N HIS A 130 6.35 14.65 4.63
CA HIS A 130 5.18 14.13 5.35
C HIS A 130 5.51 12.84 6.12
N LEU A 131 6.31 12.98 7.19
CA LEU A 131 6.86 11.86 7.97
C LEU A 131 5.80 10.87 8.45
N GLU A 132 4.65 11.35 8.96
CA GLU A 132 3.60 10.45 9.45
C GLU A 132 2.95 9.62 8.34
N VAL A 133 2.87 10.15 7.12
CA VAL A 133 2.39 9.42 5.96
C VAL A 133 3.42 8.41 5.50
N SER A 134 4.70 8.81 5.43
CA SER A 134 5.78 7.90 5.06
C SER A 134 5.87 6.72 6.03
N GLN A 135 5.75 6.95 7.34
CA GLN A 135 5.71 5.88 8.33
C GLN A 135 4.50 4.95 8.10
N LEU A 136 3.30 5.52 7.92
CA LEU A 136 2.10 4.72 7.67
C LEU A 136 2.22 3.84 6.41
N LEU A 137 2.88 4.35 5.37
CA LEU A 137 3.13 3.58 4.14
C LEU A 137 4.20 2.50 4.37
N LEU A 138 5.25 2.78 5.14
CA LEU A 138 6.25 1.78 5.53
C LEU A 138 5.64 0.62 6.31
N ASP A 139 4.81 0.94 7.30
CA ASP A 139 4.09 -0.04 8.13
C ASP A 139 3.17 -0.92 7.28
N SER A 140 2.66 -0.41 6.15
CA SER A 140 1.81 -1.19 5.23
C SER A 140 2.57 -2.22 4.38
N PHE A 141 3.91 -2.17 4.34
CA PHE A 141 4.74 -3.15 3.62
C PHE A 141 5.16 -4.35 4.47
N GLU A 142 4.99 -4.28 5.80
CA GLU A 142 5.29 -5.39 6.70
C GLU A 142 3.97 -6.06 7.10
N PRO A 143 3.47 -7.07 6.35
CA PRO A 143 2.34 -7.85 6.81
C PRO A 143 2.73 -8.63 8.07
N ASP A 144 2.02 -8.36 9.16
CA ASP A 144 1.98 -9.06 10.44
C ASP A 144 3.00 -10.21 10.60
N ALA A 145 4.09 -9.93 11.31
CA ALA A 145 5.07 -10.94 11.77
C ALA A 145 4.45 -12.06 12.63
N ASP A 146 3.16 -11.95 13.00
CA ASP A 146 2.38 -12.95 13.72
C ASP A 146 1.75 -14.03 12.81
N SER A 147 1.90 -13.94 11.48
CA SER A 147 1.32 -14.90 10.52
C SER A 147 2.30 -15.96 10.01
N ILE A 148 3.57 -15.91 10.41
CA ILE A 148 4.48 -17.05 10.31
C ILE A 148 4.05 -18.06 11.37
N GLN A 149 3.24 -19.05 10.97
CA GLN A 149 3.10 -20.26 11.76
C GLN A 149 4.50 -20.86 11.88
N GLU A 150 5.05 -20.86 13.10
CA GLU A 150 6.17 -21.73 13.44
C GLU A 150 5.72 -23.16 13.05
N THR A 151 6.22 -23.66 11.93
CA THR A 151 6.14 -25.08 11.64
C THR A 151 7.12 -25.73 12.58
N ASP A 152 6.61 -26.21 13.71
CA ASP A 152 7.31 -27.15 14.59
C ASP A 152 7.59 -28.45 13.79
N GLU A 153 8.52 -28.40 12.83
CA GLU A 153 9.22 -29.60 12.38
C GLU A 153 10.28 -29.90 13.42
N ASP A 154 9.85 -30.59 14.48
CA ASP A 154 10.72 -31.39 15.33
C ASP A 154 11.44 -32.43 14.45
N VAL A 155 12.62 -32.07 13.94
CA VAL A 155 13.60 -33.06 13.48
C VAL A 155 14.10 -33.79 14.71
N SER A 156 13.44 -34.89 15.04
CA SER A 156 13.85 -35.84 16.07
C SER A 156 15.28 -36.31 15.78
N VAL A 157 16.21 -35.94 16.66
CA VAL A 157 17.60 -36.41 16.68
C VAL A 157 17.69 -37.74 17.43
N ASP A 158 17.01 -38.79 16.93
CA ASP A 158 17.01 -40.11 17.59
C ASP A 158 17.83 -41.20 16.88
N ASP A 159 18.65 -40.89 15.87
CA ASP A 159 19.45 -41.91 15.16
C ASP A 159 20.95 -41.59 15.08
N VAL A 160 21.60 -41.34 16.22
CA VAL A 160 23.08 -41.42 16.29
C VAL A 160 23.58 -42.09 17.57
N GLU A 161 23.15 -43.34 17.84
CA GLU A 161 23.91 -44.20 18.75
C GLU A 161 24.03 -45.64 18.22
N SER A 162 25.00 -45.85 17.32
CA SER A 162 25.56 -47.19 17.09
C SER A 162 26.92 -47.09 16.41
N GLY A 163 27.99 -47.04 17.22
CA GLY A 163 29.27 -47.59 16.78
C GLY A 163 30.49 -46.72 16.95
N VAL A 164 30.85 -46.34 18.20
CA VAL A 164 32.26 -46.14 18.55
C VAL A 164 32.51 -46.68 19.96
N LYS A 165 32.52 -48.01 20.09
CA LYS A 165 33.25 -48.66 21.19
C LYS A 165 34.64 -49.01 20.67
N ASP A 166 35.63 -48.75 21.52
CA ASP A 166 37.01 -49.23 21.45
C ASP A 166 37.99 -48.38 20.64
N MET A 167 38.53 -47.31 21.24
CA MET A 167 39.96 -47.04 21.12
C MET A 167 40.55 -46.28 22.32
N LYS A 168 41.10 -47.10 23.22
CA LYS A 168 42.24 -46.90 24.14
C LYS A 168 42.81 -45.47 24.27
N VAL A 169 42.67 -44.93 25.48
CA VAL A 169 43.43 -43.80 26.00
C VAL A 169 44.92 -44.18 26.05
N SER A 170 45.77 -43.40 25.38
CA SER A 170 47.20 -43.35 25.68
C SER A 170 47.58 -41.90 25.99
N SER A 171 48.11 -41.75 27.19
CA SER A 171 48.71 -40.56 27.78
C SER A 171 49.84 -39.96 26.94
N ASP A 172 50.19 -38.73 27.33
CA ASP A 172 51.41 -37.98 26.95
C ASP A 172 51.42 -37.41 25.53
N ASP A 173 51.33 -36.08 25.40
CA ASP A 173 52.54 -35.27 25.49
C ASP A 173 52.28 -33.75 25.44
N THR A 174 52.83 -33.09 26.45
CA THR A 174 53.53 -31.80 26.46
C THR A 174 53.07 -30.59 25.59
N ILE A 175 52.88 -29.50 26.34
CA ILE A 175 52.85 -28.09 25.94
C ILE A 175 54.09 -27.71 25.11
N ALA A 176 53.89 -26.96 24.02
CA ALA A 176 54.87 -25.98 23.55
C ALA A 176 54.18 -24.79 22.88
N ASP A 177 54.02 -23.75 23.69
CA ASP A 177 53.95 -22.35 23.28
C ASP A 177 55.17 -22.00 22.42
N SER A 178 54.95 -21.35 21.28
CA SER A 178 55.99 -20.54 20.64
C SER A 178 55.35 -19.37 19.91
N THR A 179 55.23 -18.28 20.66
CA THR A 179 55.38 -16.93 20.15
C THR A 179 56.63 -16.81 19.28
N SER A 180 56.47 -16.25 18.08
CA SER A 180 57.58 -15.72 17.29
C SER A 180 57.07 -14.50 16.54
N GLU A 181 57.39 -13.35 17.10
CA GLU A 181 57.57 -12.09 16.40
C GLU A 181 58.48 -12.33 15.19
N ASP A 182 58.19 -11.73 14.03
CA ASP A 182 59.27 -11.10 13.27
C ASP A 182 58.74 -9.91 12.45
N VAL A 183 59.55 -8.86 12.49
CA VAL A 183 59.31 -7.49 12.05
C VAL A 183 60.20 -7.27 10.84
N GLY A 184 59.64 -7.09 9.65
CA GLY A 184 60.43 -6.98 8.42
C GLY A 184 59.93 -5.92 7.45
N ARG A 185 60.30 -4.67 7.75
CA ARG A 185 60.43 -3.46 6.90
C ARG A 185 59.75 -3.39 5.52
#